data_AF-A0A1I8GWY9-F1
#
_entry.id   AF-A0A1I8GWY9-F1
#
_cell.length_a   1.000
_cell.length_b   1.000
_cell.length_c   1.000
_cell.angle_alpha   90.00
_cell.angle_beta   90.00
_cell.angle_gamma   90.00
#
_symmetry.space_group_name_H-M   'P 1'
#
loop_
_entity.id
_entity.type
_entity.pdbx_description
1 polymer ?
#
loop_
_entity_poly.entity_id
_entity_poly.type
_entity_poly.pdbx_seq_one_letter_code
_entity_poly.pdbx_strand_id
1 'polypeptide(L)'
;SIKDHQLAAVPLALVVLDVILFTVWALVDPMELINVKYAVVESIQKGSVEVNMAQTCHSNFLTIWLVTFVGYKGFLLAFGIFFAWETRAVHIESLNDSKKIGICVYNTMVMGALGVVMAFVLPASELNLRFLLINGCIIVCCTTAVVI
;
A
#
# COMPACT_ATOMS: atom_id res chain seq x y z
N SER A 1 -14.07 -24.98 23.92
CA SER A 1 -14.52 -23.69 23.34
C SER A 1 -13.30 -22.81 23.20
N ILE A 2 -12.84 -22.55 21.98
CA ILE A 2 -11.72 -21.63 21.72
C ILE A 2 -12.27 -20.23 21.99
N LYS A 3 -11.59 -19.46 22.84
CA LYS A 3 -12.04 -18.13 23.29
C LYS A 3 -11.58 -17.10 22.26
N ASP A 4 -12.48 -16.25 21.76
CA ASP A 4 -12.23 -15.28 20.68
C ASP A 4 -11.00 -14.38 20.91
N HIS A 5 -10.65 -14.13 22.18
CA HIS A 5 -9.44 -13.40 22.56
C HIS A 5 -8.13 -14.03 22.02
N GLN A 6 -8.10 -15.35 21.81
CA GLN A 6 -6.92 -16.01 21.24
C GLN A 6 -6.79 -15.76 19.73
N LEU A 7 -7.90 -15.54 19.01
CA LEU A 7 -7.87 -15.17 17.59
C LEU A 7 -7.41 -13.71 17.39
N ALA A 8 -7.79 -12.81 18.29
CA ALA A 8 -7.49 -11.39 18.18
C ALA A 8 -6.05 -11.01 18.60
N ALA A 9 -5.37 -11.88 19.36
CA ALA A 9 -4.05 -11.58 19.92
C ALA A 9 -2.97 -11.33 18.84
N VAL A 10 -2.93 -12.18 17.80
CA VAL A 10 -1.91 -12.05 16.73
C VAL A 10 -2.14 -10.80 15.88
N PRO A 11 -3.35 -10.52 15.35
CA PRO A 11 -3.62 -9.26 14.64
C PRO A 11 -3.29 -8.02 15.47
N LEU A 12 -3.64 -8.02 16.76
CA LEU A 12 -3.37 -6.89 17.64
C LEU A 12 -1.86 -6.64 17.80
N ALA A 13 -1.07 -7.70 17.99
CA ALA A 13 0.38 -7.58 18.08
C ALA A 13 0.99 -7.00 16.79
N LEU A 14 0.51 -7.42 15.61
CA LEU A 14 0.95 -6.87 14.32
C LEU A 14 0.63 -5.38 14.18
N VAL A 15 -0.56 -4.94 14.64
CA VAL A 15 -0.95 -3.52 14.65
C VAL A 15 -0.06 -2.71 15.59
N VAL A 16 0.24 -3.23 16.78
CA VAL A 16 1.17 -2.56 17.71
C VAL A 16 2.56 -2.43 17.09
N LEU A 17 3.05 -3.45 16.39
CA LEU A 17 4.31 -3.40 15.67
C LEU A 17 4.28 -2.33 14.57
N ASP A 18 3.19 -2.21 13.81
CA ASP A 18 3.02 -1.15 12.80
C ASP A 18 3.11 0.26 13.44
N VAL A 19 2.40 0.48 14.55
CA VAL A 19 2.43 1.77 15.26
C VAL A 19 3.86 2.10 15.70
N ILE A 20 4.60 1.12 16.23
CA ILE A 20 6.01 1.30 16.60
C ILE A 20 6.85 1.66 15.37
N LEU A 21 6.70 0.95 14.25
CA LEU A 21 7.46 1.24 13.03
C LEU A 21 7.16 2.64 12.48
N PHE A 22 5.89 3.03 12.42
CA PHE A 22 5.50 4.37 11.97
C PHE A 22 5.98 5.48 12.90
N THR A 23 5.93 5.27 14.22
CA THR A 23 6.44 6.25 15.19
C THR A 23 7.94 6.40 15.10
N VAL A 24 8.70 5.31 14.92
CA VAL A 24 10.14 5.38 14.68
C VAL A 24 10.44 6.16 13.39
N TRP A 25 9.73 5.89 12.29
CA TRP A 25 9.91 6.63 11.05
C TRP A 25 9.62 8.13 11.26
N ALA A 26 8.49 8.48 11.88
CA ALA A 26 8.10 9.87 12.12
C ALA A 26 9.08 10.66 12.99
N LEU A 27 9.76 10.00 13.93
CA LEU A 27 10.73 10.62 14.82
C LEU A 27 12.14 10.72 14.22
N VAL A 28 12.55 9.71 13.45
CA VAL A 28 13.93 9.61 12.90
C VAL A 28 14.07 10.33 11.57
N ASP A 29 13.07 10.25 10.70
CA ASP A 29 13.09 10.83 9.35
C ASP A 29 11.71 11.43 9.02
N PRO A 30 11.38 12.58 9.63
CA PRO A 30 10.07 13.21 9.47
C PRO A 30 9.81 13.59 8.02
N MET A 31 8.54 13.52 7.61
CA MET A 31 8.14 13.97 6.27
C MET A 31 8.03 15.48 6.22
N GLU A 32 8.73 16.09 5.27
CA GLU A 32 8.71 17.52 5.01
C GLU A 32 8.01 17.82 3.68
N LEU A 33 7.37 18.98 3.60
CA LEU A 33 6.72 19.44 2.38
C LEU A 33 7.76 20.10 1.47
N ILE A 34 7.98 19.53 0.30
CA ILE A 34 8.88 20.09 -0.72
C ILE A 34 8.13 20.51 -1.98
N ASN A 35 8.58 21.58 -2.61
CA ASN A 35 8.08 22.03 -3.91
C ASN A 35 8.96 21.43 -5.01
N VAL A 36 8.41 20.51 -5.79
CA VAL A 36 9.11 19.90 -6.92
C VAL A 36 8.67 20.61 -8.21
N LYS A 37 9.64 20.95 -9.06
CA LYS A 37 9.40 21.62 -10.35
C LYS A 37 9.31 20.55 -11.44
N TYR A 38 8.17 20.44 -12.13
CA TYR A 38 7.91 19.34 -13.07
C TYR A 38 8.00 19.74 -14.54
N ALA A 39 7.75 21.01 -14.88
CA ALA A 39 7.91 21.52 -16.23
C ALA A 39 8.06 23.04 -16.24
N VAL A 40 8.92 23.54 -17.14
CA VAL A 40 8.98 24.95 -17.52
C VAL A 40 8.11 25.11 -18.76
N VAL A 41 6.96 25.76 -18.65
CA VAL A 41 6.15 26.16 -19.79
C VAL A 41 6.61 27.57 -20.20
N GLU A 42 7.38 27.65 -21.28
CA GLU A 42 7.70 28.94 -21.88
C GLU A 42 6.44 29.50 -22.55
N SER A 43 5.83 30.50 -21.91
CA SER A 43 4.75 31.27 -22.52
C SER A 43 5.34 32.23 -23.56
N ILE A 44 5.32 31.81 -24.83
CA ILE A 44 5.77 32.60 -26.00
C ILE A 44 5.01 33.94 -26.09
N GLN A 45 3.81 34.03 -25.49
CA GLN A 45 2.91 35.16 -25.60
C GLN A 45 3.21 36.33 -24.64
N LYS A 46 3.96 36.11 -23.54
CA LYS A 46 4.14 37.11 -22.47
C LYS A 46 5.58 37.40 -22.07
N GLY A 47 6.57 36.71 -22.64
CA GLY A 47 7.96 36.82 -22.18
C GLY A 47 8.15 36.38 -20.71
N SER A 48 7.17 35.67 -20.15
CA SER A 48 7.16 35.17 -18.78
C SER A 48 7.26 33.64 -18.80
N VAL A 49 8.18 33.10 -18.02
CA VAL A 49 8.36 31.66 -17.88
C VAL A 49 7.40 31.15 -16.79
N GLU A 50 6.42 30.32 -17.14
CA GLU A 50 5.50 29.71 -16.19
C GLU A 50 6.05 28.34 -15.77
N VAL A 51 6.38 28.18 -14.49
CA VAL A 51 6.93 26.91 -13.97
C VAL A 51 5.84 26.19 -13.19
N ASN A 52 5.47 24.99 -13.64
CA ASN A 52 4.55 24.13 -12.90
C ASN A 52 5.27 23.52 -11.69
N MET A 53 4.81 23.89 -10.49
CA MET A 53 5.28 23.36 -9.22
C MET A 53 4.20 22.46 -8.63
N ALA A 54 4.57 21.28 -8.12
CA ALA A 54 3.68 20.48 -7.28
C ALA A 54 4.32 20.27 -5.90
N GLN A 55 3.46 20.25 -4.89
CA GLN A 55 3.85 20.04 -3.50
C GLN A 55 3.81 18.55 -3.21
N THR A 56 4.91 18.01 -2.71
CA THR A 56 5.01 16.60 -2.33
C THR A 56 5.63 16.45 -0.96
N CYS A 57 5.21 15.42 -0.22
CA CYS A 57 5.84 15.06 1.04
C CYS A 57 7.05 14.17 0.76
N HIS A 58 8.21 14.55 1.29
CA HIS A 58 9.46 13.83 1.09
C HIS A 58 10.20 13.68 2.42
N SER A 59 10.92 12.58 2.59
CA SER A 59 11.84 12.33 3.71
C SER A 59 13.20 11.94 3.16
N ASN A 60 14.27 12.06 3.93
CA ASN A 60 15.64 11.89 3.42
C ASN A 60 15.88 10.46 2.93
N PHE A 61 15.28 9.48 3.61
CA PHE A 61 15.41 8.06 3.31
C PHE A 61 14.07 7.44 2.89
N LEU A 62 13.19 8.24 2.25
CA LEU A 62 11.82 7.83 1.86
C LEU A 62 11.79 6.46 1.18
N THR A 63 12.67 6.21 0.20
CA THR A 63 12.72 4.93 -0.51
C THR A 63 13.06 3.75 0.40
N ILE A 64 13.99 3.94 1.35
CA ILE A 64 14.40 2.89 2.28
C ILE A 64 13.25 2.54 3.22
N TRP A 65 12.57 3.55 3.76
CA TRP A 65 11.36 3.35 4.57
C TRP A 65 10.27 2.63 3.79
N LEU A 66 9.93 3.11 2.58
CA LEU A 66 8.91 2.48 1.75
C LEU A 66 9.23 1.02 1.41
N VAL A 67 10.48 0.71 1.02
CA VAL A 67 10.90 -0.67 0.74
C VAL A 67 10.80 -1.54 1.99
N THR A 68 11.15 -1.00 3.16
CA THR A 68 11.02 -1.71 4.45
C THR A 68 9.56 -2.04 4.76
N PHE A 69 8.65 -1.06 4.67
CA PHE A 69 7.22 -1.27 4.91
C PHE A 69 6.59 -2.23 3.89
N VAL A 70 6.85 -2.02 2.60
CA VAL A 70 6.32 -2.86 1.53
C VAL A 70 6.87 -4.29 1.65
N GLY A 71 8.15 -4.45 1.96
CA GLY A 71 8.77 -5.76 2.16
C GLY A 71 8.17 -6.52 3.35
N TYR A 72 8.04 -5.87 4.50
CA TYR A 72 7.40 -6.44 5.69
C TYR A 72 5.95 -6.87 5.42
N LYS A 73 5.15 -5.99 4.81
CA LYS A 73 3.74 -6.30 4.48
C LYS A 73 3.62 -7.38 3.41
N GLY A 74 4.46 -7.34 2.38
CA GLY A 74 4.51 -8.34 1.32
C GLY A 74 4.85 -9.73 1.86
N PHE A 75 5.80 -9.81 2.78
CA PHE A 75 6.14 -11.06 3.47
C PHE A 75 4.96 -11.61 4.26
N LEU A 76 4.28 -10.79 5.07
CA LEU A 76 3.08 -11.20 5.80
C LEU A 76 1.96 -11.72 4.88
N LEU A 77 1.73 -11.03 3.76
CA LEU A 77 0.74 -11.46 2.76
C LEU A 77 1.12 -12.80 2.12
N ALA A 78 2.40 -13.04 1.84
CA ALA A 78 2.88 -14.32 1.33
C ALA A 78 2.61 -15.47 2.31
N PHE A 79 2.85 -15.26 3.62
CA PHE A 79 2.47 -16.24 4.65
C PHE A 79 0.95 -16.45 4.71
N GLY A 80 0.16 -15.39 4.58
CA GLY A 80 -1.30 -15.49 4.52
C GLY A 80 -1.79 -16.35 3.36
N ILE A 81 -1.18 -16.21 2.19
CA ILE A 81 -1.49 -17.04 1.01
C ILE A 81 -1.04 -18.48 1.22
N PHE A 82 0.16 -18.69 1.78
CA PHE A 82 0.64 -20.03 2.10
C PHE A 82 -0.33 -20.77 3.03
N PHE A 83 -0.78 -20.12 4.10
CA PHE A 83 -1.79 -20.71 5.00
C PHE A 83 -3.15 -20.91 4.32
N ALA A 84 -3.59 -19.97 3.47
CA ALA A 84 -4.81 -20.13 2.68
C ALA A 84 -4.72 -21.31 1.68
N TRP A 85 -3.53 -21.56 1.13
CA TRP A 85 -3.27 -22.66 0.22
C TRP A 85 -3.32 -24.02 0.94
N GLU A 86 -2.65 -24.14 2.07
CA GLU A 86 -2.66 -25.36 2.89
C GLU A 86 -4.07 -25.73 3.36
N THR A 87 -4.89 -24.73 3.70
CA THR A 87 -6.27 -24.94 4.15
C THR A 87 -7.27 -25.20 3.00
N ARG A 88 -6.86 -25.12 1.73
CA ARG A 88 -7.73 -25.31 0.56
C ARG A 88 -8.26 -26.73 0.41
N ALA A 89 -7.49 -27.73 0.85
CA ALA A 89 -7.80 -29.15 0.63
C ALA A 89 -8.89 -29.69 1.57
N VAL A 90 -9.23 -28.97 2.65
CA VAL A 90 -10.22 -29.40 3.64
C VAL A 90 -11.59 -28.81 3.29
N HIS A 91 -12.47 -29.64 2.72
CA HIS A 91 -13.83 -29.23 2.35
C HIS A 91 -14.82 -29.56 3.45
N ILE A 92 -15.12 -28.57 4.31
CA ILE A 92 -16.19 -28.64 5.32
C ILE A 92 -17.09 -27.42 5.10
N GLU A 93 -18.40 -27.63 4.92
CA GLU A 93 -19.38 -26.55 4.63
C GLU A 93 -19.39 -25.42 5.67
N SER A 94 -18.95 -25.69 6.91
CA SER A 94 -18.83 -24.68 7.97
C SER A 94 -17.57 -23.78 7.88
N LEU A 95 -16.64 -24.00 6.94
CA LEU A 95 -15.40 -23.22 6.75
C LEU A 95 -15.39 -22.36 5.47
N ASN A 96 -16.55 -22.08 4.86
CA ASN A 96 -16.63 -21.23 3.67
C ASN A 96 -16.01 -19.83 3.88
N ASP A 97 -16.03 -19.31 5.11
CA ASP A 97 -15.40 -18.03 5.47
C ASP A 97 -13.87 -18.05 5.29
N SER A 98 -13.21 -19.19 5.55
CA SER A 98 -11.76 -19.32 5.36
C SER A 98 -11.36 -19.21 3.88
N LYS A 99 -12.21 -19.70 2.97
CA LYS A 99 -11.98 -19.57 1.53
C LYS A 99 -12.13 -18.13 1.05
N LYS A 100 -13.16 -17.43 1.54
CA LYS A 100 -13.36 -16.00 1.27
C LYS A 100 -12.16 -15.18 1.71
N ILE A 101 -11.66 -15.43 2.93
CA ILE A 101 -10.43 -14.82 3.45
C ILE A 101 -9.26 -15.08 2.50
N GLY A 102 -9.06 -16.32 2.04
CA GLY A 102 -7.99 -16.65 1.09
C GLY A 102 -8.07 -15.87 -0.24
N ILE A 103 -9.28 -15.73 -0.81
CA ILE A 103 -9.50 -14.95 -2.03
C ILE A 103 -9.22 -13.46 -1.78
N CYS A 104 -9.65 -12.91 -0.63
CA CYS A 104 -9.38 -11.53 -0.26
C CYS A 104 -7.88 -11.25 -0.11
N VAL A 105 -7.12 -12.14 0.53
CA VAL A 105 -5.67 -12.00 0.68
C VAL A 105 -4.97 -12.06 -0.69
N TYR A 106 -5.38 -12.99 -1.56
CA TYR A 106 -4.84 -13.08 -2.92
C TYR A 106 -5.07 -11.79 -3.73
N ASN A 107 -6.30 -11.29 -3.73
CA ASN A 107 -6.65 -10.06 -4.43
C ASN A 107 -5.90 -8.84 -3.88
N THR A 108 -5.76 -8.76 -2.55
CA THR A 108 -4.99 -7.69 -1.89
C THR A 108 -3.52 -7.73 -2.29
N MET A 109 -2.91 -8.92 -2.38
CA MET A 109 -1.53 -9.05 -2.83
C MET A 109 -1.36 -8.58 -4.29
N VAL A 110 -2.23 -9.02 -5.19
CA VAL A 110 -2.13 -8.67 -6.62
C VAL A 110 -2.31 -7.16 -6.82
N MET A 111 -3.35 -6.57 -6.25
CA MET A 111 -3.60 -5.13 -6.37
C MET A 111 -2.53 -4.30 -5.68
N GLY A 112 -2.04 -4.74 -4.52
CA GLY A 112 -0.93 -4.10 -3.81
C GLY A 112 0.37 -4.12 -4.63
N ALA A 113 0.72 -5.27 -5.21
CA ALA A 113 1.90 -5.40 -6.06
C ALA A 113 1.82 -4.49 -7.30
N LEU A 114 0.66 -4.44 -7.96
CA LEU A 114 0.42 -3.51 -9.07
C LEU A 114 0.58 -2.05 -8.63
N GLY A 115 0.01 -1.66 -7.50
CA GLY A 115 0.15 -0.32 -6.93
C GLY A 115 1.61 0.07 -6.67
N VAL A 116 2.40 -0.86 -6.11
CA VAL A 116 3.84 -0.67 -5.87
C VAL A 116 4.58 -0.50 -7.19
N VAL A 117 4.39 -1.39 -8.16
CA VAL A 117 5.05 -1.30 -9.47
C VAL A 117 4.74 0.04 -10.13
N MET A 118 3.48 0.46 -10.14
CA MET A 118 3.07 1.76 -10.69
C MET A 118 3.72 2.94 -9.95
N ALA A 119 3.84 2.87 -8.63
CA ALA A 119 4.47 3.92 -7.84
C ALA A 119 5.96 4.12 -8.17
N PHE A 120 6.67 3.07 -8.59
CA PHE A 120 8.10 3.14 -8.94
C PHE A 120 8.36 3.35 -10.43
N VAL A 121 7.49 2.83 -11.31
CA VAL A 121 7.68 2.90 -12.77
C VAL A 121 7.19 4.22 -13.35
N LEU A 122 6.10 4.81 -12.83
CA LEU A 122 5.57 6.04 -13.41
C LEU A 122 6.46 7.26 -13.09
N PRO A 123 6.77 8.08 -14.10
CA PRO A 123 7.60 9.28 -13.91
C PRO A 123 6.89 10.28 -13.00
N ALA A 124 7.68 10.98 -12.19
CA ALA A 124 7.17 11.97 -11.25
C ALA A 124 6.44 13.15 -11.92
N SER A 125 6.68 13.39 -13.22
CA SER A 125 5.99 14.41 -14.04
C SER A 125 4.49 14.13 -14.22
N GLU A 126 4.08 12.86 -14.17
CA GLU A 126 2.69 12.44 -14.42
C GLU A 126 1.94 12.16 -13.11
N LEU A 127 1.93 13.14 -12.21
CA LEU A 127 1.37 12.99 -10.85
C LEU A 127 -0.12 12.60 -10.88
N ASN A 128 -0.88 13.17 -11.81
CA ASN A 128 -2.32 12.87 -11.98
C ASN A 128 -2.56 11.41 -12.37
N LEU A 129 -1.78 10.89 -13.33
CA LEU A 129 -1.90 9.51 -13.78
C LEU A 129 -1.51 8.54 -12.67
N ARG A 130 -0.40 8.83 -11.96
CA ARG A 130 0.04 8.02 -10.82
C ARG A 130 -1.01 7.99 -9.71
N PHE A 131 -1.59 9.13 -9.37
CA PHE A 131 -2.66 9.23 -8.37
C PHE A 131 -3.90 8.43 -8.79
N LEU A 132 -4.35 8.60 -10.04
CA LEU A 132 -5.52 7.90 -10.57
C LEU A 132 -5.36 6.38 -10.51
N LEU A 133 -4.21 5.87 -10.97
CA LEU A 133 -3.96 4.43 -11.04
C LEU A 133 -3.83 3.79 -9.66
N ILE A 134 -3.08 4.42 -8.74
CA ILE A 134 -2.92 3.90 -7.38
C ILE A 134 -4.26 3.89 -6.64
N ASN A 135 -5.03 4.99 -6.71
CA ASN A 135 -6.36 5.03 -6.10
C ASN A 135 -7.33 4.02 -6.75
N GLY A 136 -7.24 3.83 -8.07
CA GLY A 136 -8.00 2.79 -8.76
C GLY A 136 -7.74 1.40 -8.18
N CYS A 137 -6.46 1.02 -8.02
CA CYS A 137 -6.10 -0.24 -7.39
C CYS A 137 -6.65 -0.38 -5.97
N ILE A 138 -6.57 0.67 -5.16
CA ILE A 138 -7.10 0.66 -3.78
C ILE A 138 -8.61 0.47 -3.79
N ILE A 139 -9.35 1.24 -4.59
CA ILE A 139 -10.82 1.16 -4.66
C ILE A 139 -11.27 -0.23 -5.10
N VAL A 140 -10.66 -0.78 -6.16
CA VAL A 140 -10.99 -2.12 -6.64
C VAL A 140 -10.69 -3.16 -5.56
N CYS A 141 -9.53 -3.08 -4.91
CA CYS A 141 -9.14 -3.98 -3.82
C CYS A 141 -10.13 -3.95 -2.65
N CYS A 142 -10.49 -2.76 -2.18
CA CYS A 142 -11.44 -2.60 -1.07
C CYS A 142 -12.85 -3.08 -1.45
N THR A 143 -13.31 -2.74 -2.66
CA THR A 143 -14.66 -3.11 -3.12
C THR A 143 -14.79 -4.62 -3.23
N THR A 144 -13.81 -5.29 -3.83
CA THR A 144 -13.79 -6.76 -3.95
C THR A 144 -13.70 -7.43 -2.57
N ALA A 145 -12.89 -6.91 -1.65
CA ALA A 145 -12.80 -7.47 -0.29
C ALA A 145 -14.10 -7.37 0.51
N VAL A 146 -14.94 -6.34 0.26
CA VAL A 146 -16.25 -6.17 0.92
C VAL A 146 -17.35 -7.02 0.26
N VAL A 147 -17.25 -7.24 -1.05
CA VAL A 147 -18.28 -7.96 -1.82
C VAL A 147 -18.16 -9.49 -1.67
N ILE A 148 -16.94 -10.01 -1.47
CA ILE A 148 -16.65 -11.45 -1.29
C ILE A 148 -17.15 -11.94 0.06
#